data_AF-A0A7K4M6N0-F1
#
_entry.id   AF-A0A7K4M6N0-F1
#
_cell.length_a   1.000
_cell.length_b   1.000
_cell.length_c   1.000
_cell.angle_alpha   90.00
_cell.angle_beta   90.00
_cell.angle_gamma   90.00
#
_symmetry.space_group_name_H-M   'P 1'
#
loop_
_entity.id
_entity.type
_entity.pdbx_description
1 polymer ?
#
loop_
_entity_poly.entity_id
_entity_poly.type
_entity_poly.pdbx_seq_one_letter_code
_entity_poly.pdbx_strand_id
1 'polypeptide(L)' 'SCPLFWTEYEGHCYRYFPINKTWAEADLYCAEFSIGIRSAKLASIHSWEENVFVYDLVNSRVPGIPTDVWTGLNDLRQ' A
#
# COMPACT_ATOMS: atom_id res chain seq x y z
N SER A 1 -10.11 8.66 -10.96
CA SER A 1 -8.75 9.08 -11.37
C SER A 1 -7.89 9.29 -10.14
N CYS A 2 -6.78 8.56 -10.07
CA CYS A 2 -5.83 8.63 -8.97
C CYS A 2 -4.84 9.80 -9.11
N PRO A 3 -4.26 10.29 -8.00
CA PRO A 3 -3.21 11.30 -8.07
C PRO A 3 -1.97 10.82 -8.83
N LEU A 4 -1.10 11.74 -9.22
CA LEU A 4 0.18 11.41 -9.87
C LEU A 4 0.97 10.40 -9.03
N PHE A 5 1.52 9.40 -9.72
CA PHE A 5 2.30 8.29 -9.14
C PHE A 5 1.51 7.26 -8.31
N TRP A 6 0.17 7.33 -8.33
CA TRP A 6 -0.71 6.29 -7.80
C TRP A 6 -1.27 5.44 -8.93
N THR A 7 -1.52 4.17 -8.66
CA THR A 7 -2.09 3.22 -9.61
C THR A 7 -3.50 2.87 -9.18
N GLU A 8 -4.45 2.94 -10.11
CA GLU A 8 -5.86 2.60 -9.84
C GLU A 8 -6.07 1.09 -9.93
N TYR A 9 -6.83 0.55 -8.98
CA TYR A 9 -7.40 -0.79 -9.03
C TYR A 9 -8.78 -0.76 -8.37
N GLU A 10 -9.81 -1.20 -9.10
CA GLU A 10 -11.22 -1.27 -8.64
C GLU A 10 -11.72 0.01 -7.92
N GLY A 11 -11.36 1.19 -8.44
CA GLY A 11 -11.80 2.48 -7.88
C GLY A 11 -10.99 2.96 -6.66
N HIS A 12 -10.02 2.18 -6.19
CA HIS A 12 -9.05 2.53 -5.15
C HIS A 12 -7.69 2.90 -5.76
N CYS A 13 -6.88 3.64 -5.00
CA CYS A 13 -5.58 4.12 -5.44
C CYS A 13 -4.49 3.52 -4.57
N TYR A 14 -3.49 2.91 -5.20
CA TYR A 14 -2.39 2.22 -4.52
C TYR A 14 -1.04 2.82 -4.91
N ARG A 15 -0.11 2.82 -3.95
CA ARG A 15 1.26 3.25 -4.17
C ARG A 15 2.19 2.49 -3.22
N TYR A 16 3.27 1.98 -3.80
CA TYR A 16 4.36 1.35 -3.05
C TYR A 16 5.51 2.33 -2.83
N PHE A 17 6.12 2.27 -1.65
CA PHE A 17 7.28 3.06 -1.26
C PHE A 17 8.41 2.12 -0.84
N PRO A 18 9.55 2.08 -1.55
CA PRO A 18 10.69 1.22 -1.22
C PRO A 18 11.53 1.85 -0.09
N ILE A 19 10.91 2.12 1.06
CA ILE A 19 11.54 2.77 2.22
C ILE A 19 11.32 1.88 3.45
N ASN A 20 12.42 1.50 4.10
CA ASN A 20 12.36 0.72 5.34
C ASN A 20 11.80 1.57 6.48
N LYS A 21 10.71 1.08 7.07
CA LYS A 21 9.98 1.68 8.19
C LYS A 21 9.45 0.57 9.09
N THR A 22 9.26 0.87 10.37
CA THR A 22 8.39 0.04 11.22
C THR A 22 6.95 0.09 10.71
N TRP A 23 6.11 -0.87 11.10
CA TRP A 23 4.70 -0.88 10.71
C TRP A 23 4.00 0.45 11.07
N ALA A 24 4.22 0.96 12.29
CA ALA A 24 3.60 2.20 12.76
C ALA A 24 4.09 3.43 11.98
N GLU A 25 5.38 3.52 11.69
CA GLU A 25 5.92 4.60 10.84
C GLU A 25 5.41 4.53 9.41
N ALA A 26 5.20 3.32 8.87
CA ALA A 26 4.66 3.13 7.53
C ALA A 26 3.19 3.57 7.45
N ASP A 27 2.34 3.20 8.42
CA ASP A 27 0.95 3.63 8.46
C ASP A 27 0.80 5.15 8.61
N LEU A 28 1.61 5.76 9.48
CA LEU A 28 1.67 7.22 9.62
C LEU A 28 2.14 7.90 8.33
N TYR A 29 3.16 7.35 7.67
CA TYR A 29 3.66 7.90 6.41
C TYR A 29 2.62 7.82 5.29
N CYS A 30 1.87 6.71 5.19
CA CYS A 30 0.76 6.60 4.24
C CYS A 30 -0.31 7.67 4.52
N ALA A 31 -0.61 7.97 5.79
CA ALA A 31 -1.61 8.97 6.17
C ALA A 31 -1.29 10.40 5.69
N GLU A 32 0.00 10.74 5.54
CA GLU A 32 0.45 12.03 5.00
C GLU A 32 -0.04 12.29 3.55
N PHE A 33 -0.41 11.24 2.82
CA PHE A 33 -0.93 11.34 1.45
C PHE A 33 -2.45 11.42 1.36
N SER A 34 -3.14 11.63 2.48
CA SER A 34 -4.58 11.88 2.48
C SER A 34 -4.88 13.23 1.80
N ILE A 35 -5.78 13.24 0.82
CA ILE A 35 -6.11 14.42 0.00
C ILE A 35 -7.61 14.68 0.06
N GLY A 36 -8.00 15.77 0.71
CA GLY A 36 -9.41 16.13 0.88
C GLY A 36 -10.18 15.04 1.61
N ILE A 37 -11.19 14.46 0.95
CA ILE A 37 -12.00 13.37 1.50
C ILE A 37 -11.40 11.97 1.32
N ARG A 38 -10.28 11.84 0.60
CA ARG A 38 -9.62 10.55 0.37
C ARG A 38 -8.56 10.33 1.45
N SER A 39 -8.77 9.32 2.28
CA SER A 39 -7.76 8.85 3.24
C SER A 39 -6.78 7.89 2.56
N ALA A 40 -5.51 8.00 2.92
CA ALA A 40 -4.48 7.02 2.56
C ALA A 40 -3.99 6.33 3.83
N LYS A 41 -3.82 5.01 3.76
CA LYS A 41 -3.32 4.14 4.84
C LYS A 41 -2.57 2.96 4.23
N LEU A 42 -1.97 2.11 5.06
CA LEU A 42 -1.47 0.81 4.57
C LEU A 42 -2.60 0.02 3.89
N ALA A 43 -2.25 -0.68 2.80
CA ALA A 43 -3.24 -1.39 1.98
C ALA A 43 -3.90 -2.52 2.77
N SER A 44 -5.22 -2.55 2.76
CA SER A 44 -6.01 -3.71 3.19
C SER A 44 -6.34 -4.54 1.95
N ILE A 45 -6.06 -5.84 1.99
CA ILE A 45 -6.26 -6.75 0.87
C ILE A 45 -7.46 -7.64 1.18
N HIS A 46 -8.46 -7.62 0.31
CA HIS A 46 -9.77 -8.25 0.53
C HIS A 46 -10.10 -9.34 -0.49
N SER A 47 -9.31 -9.47 -1.56
CA SER A 47 -9.48 -10.51 -2.57
C SER A 47 -8.14 -11.06 -3.06
N TRP A 48 -8.20 -12.21 -3.73
CA TRP A 48 -7.02 -12.80 -4.37
C TRP A 48 -6.53 -11.93 -5.53
N GLU A 49 -7.45 -11.38 -6.30
CA GLU A 49 -7.17 -10.54 -7.46
C GLU A 49 -6.49 -9.23 -7.04
N GLU A 50 -6.94 -8.62 -5.94
CA GLU A 50 -6.28 -7.46 -5.34
C GLU A 50 -4.87 -7.81 -4.87
N ASN A 51 -4.68 -8.98 -4.25
CA ASN A 51 -3.35 -9.43 -3.83
C ASN A 51 -2.39 -9.59 -5.01
N VAL A 52 -2.85 -10.17 -6.13
CA VAL A 52 -2.07 -10.28 -7.37
C VAL A 52 -1.71 -8.90 -7.91
N PHE A 53 -2.68 -7.97 -7.96
CA PHE A 53 -2.42 -6.60 -8.39
C PHE A 53 -1.38 -5.89 -7.50
N VAL A 54 -1.49 -6.00 -6.17
CA VAL A 54 -0.52 -5.38 -5.23
C VAL A 54 0.87 -5.99 -5.42
N TYR A 55 0.95 -7.32 -5.60
CA TYR A 55 2.20 -8.01 -5.89
C TYR A 55 2.87 -7.50 -7.17
N ASP A 56 2.12 -7.39 -8.27
CA ASP A 56 2.62 -6.87 -9.55
C ASP A 56 3.03 -5.39 -9.44
N LEU A 57 2.26 -4.59 -8.68
CA LEU A 57 2.63 -3.20 -8.39
C LEU A 57 3.98 -3.11 -7.68
N VAL A 58 4.23 -3.93 -6.65
CA VAL A 58 5.52 -3.96 -5.94
C VAL A 58 6.65 -4.40 -6.87
N ASN A 59 6.45 -5.48 -7.62
CA ASN A 59 7.44 -6.00 -8.57
C ASN A 59 7.77 -5.01 -9.69
N SER A 60 6.82 -4.18 -10.13
CA SER A 60 7.07 -3.14 -11.12
C SER A 60 8.04 -2.05 -10.63
N ARG A 61 8.23 -1.92 -9.31
CA ARG A 61 9.08 -0.91 -8.68
C ARG A 61 10.40 -1.48 -8.19
N VAL A 62 10.39 -2.71 -7.67
CA VAL A 62 11.59 -3.39 -7.17
C VAL A 62 11.60 -4.82 -7.71
N PRO A 63 12.04 -5.03 -8.97
CA PRO A 63 12.05 -6.36 -9.57
C PRO A 63 13.03 -7.30 -8.88
N GLY A 64 12.61 -8.54 -8.62
CA GLY A 64 13.53 -9.64 -8.27
C GLY A 64 14.04 -9.70 -6.83
N ILE A 65 13.55 -8.83 -5.93
CA ILE A 65 13.87 -8.91 -4.50
C ILE A 65 12.60 -9.30 -3.75
N PRO A 66 12.57 -10.45 -3.05
CA PRO A 66 11.52 -10.73 -2.08
C PRO A 66 11.62 -9.65 -1.00
N THR A 67 10.67 -8.73 -0.99
CA THR A 67 10.57 -7.71 0.04
C THR A 67 9.34 -8.00 0.88
N ASP A 68 9.54 -8.08 2.20
CA ASP A 68 8.43 -8.05 3.13
C ASP A 68 7.81 -6.66 3.06
N VAL A 69 6.51 -6.61 2.73
CA VAL A 69 5.78 -5.35 2.57
C VAL A 69 4.72 -5.25 3.66
N TRP A 70 4.72 -4.13 4.39
CA TRP A 70 3.68 -3.86 5.38
C TRP A 70 2.32 -3.68 4.71
N THR A 71 1.31 -4.36 5.25
CA THR A 71 -0.11 -4.19 4.90
C THR A 71 -0.88 -3.71 6.13
N GLY A 72 -2.13 -3.30 5.94
CA GLY A 72 -2.99 -2.70 6.97
C GLY A 72 -3.45 -3.67 8.07
N LEU A 73 -2.94 -4.90 8.11
CA LEU A 73 -3.21 -5.84 9.19
C LEU A 73 -2.42 -5.45 10.43
N ASN A 74 -3.13 -5.11 11.51
CA ASN A 74 -2.53 -4.80 12.81
C ASN A 74 -3.41 -5.34 13.92
N ASP A 75 -3.00 -6.47 14.50
CA ASP A 75 -3.66 -7.05 15.66
C ASP A 75 -2.86 -6.75 16.93
N LEU A 76 -3.34 -5.75 17.68
CA LEU A 76 -2.74 -5.32 18.95
C LEU A 76 -3.32 -6.07 20.17
N ARG A 77 -4.24 -7.02 19.96
CA ARG A 77 -4.87 -7.80 21.03
C ARG A 77 -4.67 -9.28 20.77
N GLN A 78 -3.55 -9.81 21.25
CA GLN A 78 -3.41 -11.24 21.52
C GLN A 78 -3.74 -11.52 22.99
#